data_AF-A0A4U0WP16-F1
#
_entry.id   AF-A0A4U0WP16-F1
#
_cell.length_a   1.000
_cell.length_b   1.000
_cell.length_c   1.000
_cell.angle_alpha   90.00
_cell.angle_beta   90.00
_cell.angle_gamma   90.00
#
_symmetry.space_group_name_H-M   'P 1'
#
loop_
_entity.id
_entity.type
_entity.pdbx_description
1 polymer ?
#
loop_
_entity_poly.entity_id
_entity_poly.type
_entity_poly.pdbx_seq_one_letter_code
_entity_poly.pdbx_strand_id
1 'polypeptide(L)'
;MKLPGLLNTALVLASLALLAHAAAEFDVFKHINPLIGTSNGGHVFPGATLPFGMAKAVADVNGEGQGGFATDGSNITGFSHMHDDGTGGGASLGNFPLFPQAGCPGDDLDRCKFSKVDRAVPRINGTASAHPGYFAVSLNSSVHAEMTVTNHTALYRFTFPNSGTAAPKSQLANETPLSPLILVDLTDLSDSRSGGNVSVNPQTGRMTGNGTFAPSFGVGSYVLHFCADFSGANVREAGIWLNNRAGNATTHTTLAADNVNIPPLPAGAY
;
A
#
# COMPACT_ATOMS: atom_id res chain seq x y z
N MET A 1 -23.12 -4.86 70.56
CA MET A 1 -22.03 -4.08 69.92
C MET A 1 -22.33 -3.97 68.44
N LYS A 2 -22.85 -2.82 67.97
CA LYS A 2 -23.08 -2.54 66.55
C LYS A 2 -21.82 -1.84 66.02
N LEU A 3 -21.13 -2.41 65.02
CA LEU A 3 -19.99 -1.77 64.35
C LEU A 3 -20.51 -0.74 63.32
N PRO A 4 -20.43 0.58 63.60
CA PRO A 4 -20.90 1.62 62.66
C PRO A 4 -19.84 1.96 61.62
N GLY A 5 -18.60 1.48 61.77
CA GLY A 5 -17.45 1.89 60.96
C GLY A 5 -17.27 1.14 59.64
N LEU A 6 -17.82 -0.07 59.49
CA LEU A 6 -17.65 -0.91 58.29
C LEU A 6 -18.47 -0.43 57.09
N LEU A 7 -19.59 0.26 57.33
CA LEU A 7 -20.46 0.76 56.25
C LEU A 7 -19.88 2.04 55.60
N ASN A 8 -19.23 2.89 56.39
CA ASN A 8 -18.59 4.12 55.89
C ASN A 8 -17.32 3.83 55.07
N THR A 9 -16.53 2.82 55.44
CA THR A 9 -15.35 2.43 54.65
C THR A 9 -15.72 1.80 53.31
N ALA A 10 -16.80 1.01 53.27
CA ALA A 10 -17.32 0.44 52.02
C ALA A 10 -17.86 1.52 51.06
N LEU A 11 -18.54 2.55 51.57
CA LEU A 11 -19.00 3.69 50.75
C LEU A 11 -17.83 4.53 50.20
N VAL A 12 -16.78 4.74 50.99
CA VAL A 12 -15.58 5.47 50.55
C VAL A 12 -14.82 4.69 49.47
N LEU A 13 -14.66 3.37 49.63
CA LEU A 13 -14.03 2.52 48.62
C LEU A 13 -14.84 2.44 47.32
N ALA A 14 -16.18 2.39 47.41
CA ALA A 14 -17.05 2.41 46.23
C ALA A 14 -17.00 3.75 45.48
N SER A 15 -16.91 4.88 46.20
CA SER A 15 -16.80 6.21 45.59
C SER A 15 -15.42 6.49 44.97
N LEU A 16 -14.34 5.95 45.54
CA LEU A 16 -13.01 5.93 44.89
C LEU A 16 -12.98 5.05 43.62
N ALA A 17 -13.67 3.91 43.62
CA ALA A 17 -13.78 3.06 42.43
C ALA A 17 -14.60 3.74 41.31
N LEU A 18 -15.65 4.50 41.65
CA LEU A 18 -16.43 5.30 40.69
C LEU A 18 -15.64 6.49 40.12
N LEU A 19 -14.79 7.15 40.91
CA LEU A 19 -13.89 8.22 40.44
C LEU A 19 -12.76 7.66 39.56
N ALA A 20 -12.25 6.46 39.85
CA ALA A 20 -11.28 5.76 39.01
C ALA A 20 -11.88 5.28 37.68
N HIS A 21 -13.19 4.96 37.64
CA HIS A 21 -13.92 4.61 36.42
C HIS A 21 -14.33 5.84 35.59
N ALA A 22 -14.47 7.01 36.23
CA ALA A 22 -14.78 8.28 35.57
C ALA A 22 -13.54 8.95 34.92
N ALA A 23 -12.33 8.49 35.26
CA ALA A 23 -11.15 8.69 34.41
C ALA A 23 -11.23 7.74 33.21
N ALA A 24 -12.31 7.85 32.42
CA ALA A 24 -12.36 7.29 31.09
C ALA A 24 -11.16 7.86 30.33
N GLU A 25 -10.22 6.96 30.01
CA GLU A 25 -8.94 7.22 29.39
C GLU A 25 -9.13 8.12 28.15
N PHE A 26 -8.66 9.36 28.21
CA PHE A 26 -8.70 10.28 27.06
C PHE A 26 -7.74 9.75 26.00
N ASP A 27 -8.29 8.99 25.06
CA ASP A 27 -7.55 8.49 23.91
C ASP A 27 -7.64 9.50 22.76
N VAL A 28 -6.58 10.30 22.62
CA VAL A 28 -6.45 11.32 21.58
C VAL A 28 -6.52 10.71 20.17
N PHE A 29 -6.10 9.45 19.99
CA PHE A 29 -6.07 8.83 18.65
C PHE A 29 -7.46 8.60 18.07
N LYS A 30 -8.49 8.45 18.92
CA LYS A 30 -9.90 8.35 18.48
C LYS A 30 -10.43 9.61 17.81
N HIS A 31 -9.73 10.73 17.95
CA HIS A 31 -10.12 12.03 17.41
C HIS A 31 -9.38 12.37 16.10
N ILE A 32 -8.42 11.53 15.69
CA ILE A 32 -7.64 11.74 14.48
C ILE A 32 -8.28 10.92 13.35
N ASN A 33 -8.76 11.61 12.32
CA ASN A 33 -9.26 10.98 11.10
C ASN A 33 -8.39 11.39 9.91
N PRO A 34 -7.43 10.55 9.48
CA PRO A 34 -6.56 10.85 8.33
C PRO A 34 -7.30 10.98 6.99
N LEU A 35 -8.56 10.52 6.88
CA LEU A 35 -9.32 10.63 5.63
C LEU A 35 -9.87 12.04 5.39
N ILE A 36 -9.86 12.92 6.39
CA ILE A 36 -10.28 14.32 6.21
C ILE A 36 -9.29 15.03 5.28
N GLY A 37 -9.78 15.57 4.16
CA GLY A 37 -8.97 16.27 3.17
C GLY A 37 -8.42 15.37 2.04
N THR A 38 -8.79 14.10 1.99
CA THR A 38 -8.45 13.17 0.89
C THR A 38 -9.28 13.37 -0.39
N SER A 39 -10.09 14.42 -0.47
CA SER A 39 -10.92 14.71 -1.65
C SER A 39 -11.14 16.21 -1.77
N ASN A 40 -11.60 16.65 -2.94
CA ASN A 40 -11.91 18.05 -3.23
C ASN A 40 -10.67 18.96 -3.08
N GLY A 41 -9.50 18.46 -3.51
CA GLY A 41 -8.28 19.26 -3.59
C GLY A 41 -7.55 19.49 -2.26
N GLY A 42 -7.91 18.76 -1.19
CA GLY A 42 -7.15 18.81 0.06
C GLY A 42 -5.80 18.11 -0.04
N HIS A 43 -5.71 17.06 -0.87
CA HIS A 43 -4.48 16.31 -1.16
C HIS A 43 -3.77 15.75 0.09
N VAL A 44 -4.53 15.52 1.17
CA VAL A 44 -3.99 14.97 2.42
C VAL A 44 -3.55 13.53 2.22
N PHE A 45 -2.40 13.16 2.78
CA PHE A 45 -1.93 11.79 2.89
C PHE A 45 -2.65 11.07 4.05
N PRO A 46 -3.48 10.03 3.77
CA PRO A 46 -4.22 9.33 4.81
C PRO A 46 -3.51 8.06 5.30
N GLY A 47 -2.32 7.77 4.79
CA GLY A 47 -1.65 6.49 5.00
C GLY A 47 -1.01 6.32 6.37
N ALA A 48 -0.39 5.16 6.55
CA ALA A 48 0.40 4.85 7.73
C ALA A 48 1.73 5.63 7.70
N THR A 49 1.96 6.44 8.74
CA THR A 49 3.24 7.10 9.01
C THR A 49 3.45 7.23 10.52
N LEU A 50 4.70 7.29 10.96
CA LEU A 50 5.07 7.81 12.28
C LEU A 50 5.35 9.32 12.20
N PRO A 51 5.28 10.06 13.32
CA PRO A 51 5.71 11.47 13.34
C PRO A 51 7.14 11.60 12.81
N PHE A 52 7.32 12.43 11.78
CA PHE A 52 8.60 12.66 11.11
C PHE A 52 9.26 11.40 10.51
N GLY A 53 8.48 10.34 10.26
CA GLY A 53 8.94 9.13 9.60
C GLY A 53 9.22 9.34 8.11
N MET A 54 10.20 8.60 7.59
CA MET A 54 10.45 8.50 6.14
C MET A 54 9.37 7.65 5.49
N ALA A 55 9.03 6.49 6.06
CA ALA A 55 8.03 5.60 5.46
C ALA A 55 6.61 6.15 5.61
N LYS A 56 5.93 6.27 4.47
CA LYS A 56 4.56 6.79 4.31
C LYS A 56 3.79 5.84 3.41
N ALA A 57 3.20 4.81 4.00
CA ALA A 57 2.55 3.73 3.26
C ALA A 57 1.05 3.99 3.05
N VAL A 58 0.61 3.97 1.80
CA VAL A 58 -0.82 4.08 1.42
C VAL A 58 -1.10 3.32 0.12
N ALA A 59 -2.37 3.20 -0.24
CA ALA A 59 -2.77 2.77 -1.58
C ALA A 59 -2.70 3.94 -2.58
N ASP A 60 -2.16 3.70 -3.76
CA ASP A 60 -2.00 4.70 -4.81
C ASP A 60 -3.23 4.71 -5.73
N VAL A 61 -3.77 5.89 -6.05
CA VAL A 61 -4.92 6.04 -6.95
C VAL A 61 -4.57 6.71 -8.28
N ASN A 62 -5.38 6.44 -9.32
CA ASN A 62 -5.27 7.10 -10.63
C ASN A 62 -6.13 8.38 -10.79
N GLY A 63 -6.49 9.04 -9.69
CA GLY A 63 -7.21 10.32 -9.66
C GLY A 63 -6.44 11.38 -8.88
N GLU A 64 -7.02 11.93 -7.81
CA GLU A 64 -6.33 12.86 -6.90
C GLU A 64 -5.22 12.13 -6.09
N GLY A 65 -4.06 11.92 -6.72
CA GLY A 65 -2.97 11.08 -6.19
C GLY A 65 -1.85 11.81 -5.44
N GLN A 66 -1.96 13.10 -5.15
CA GLN A 66 -0.88 13.90 -4.55
C GLN A 66 -0.44 13.37 -3.17
N GLY A 67 -1.40 12.92 -2.36
CA GLY A 67 -1.16 12.20 -1.10
C GLY A 67 -1.17 10.67 -1.26
N GLY A 68 -1.02 10.16 -2.49
CA GLY A 68 -1.17 8.75 -2.86
C GLY A 68 -2.62 8.29 -3.00
N PHE A 69 -3.49 8.62 -2.04
CA PHE A 69 -4.89 8.15 -2.00
C PHE A 69 -5.91 9.27 -1.95
N ALA A 70 -7.02 9.09 -2.68
CA ALA A 70 -8.20 9.92 -2.56
C ALA A 70 -9.49 9.13 -2.35
N THR A 71 -10.45 9.76 -1.65
CA THR A 71 -11.80 9.21 -1.43
C THR A 71 -12.77 9.53 -2.57
N ASP A 72 -12.26 10.05 -3.69
CA ASP A 72 -12.98 10.46 -4.92
C ASP A 72 -13.59 9.30 -5.73
N GLY A 73 -13.22 8.05 -5.42
CA GLY A 73 -13.73 6.85 -6.11
C GLY A 73 -12.79 6.32 -7.20
N SER A 74 -11.58 6.88 -7.30
CA SER A 74 -10.54 6.42 -8.21
C SER A 74 -10.09 4.98 -7.94
N ASN A 75 -9.54 4.36 -8.98
CA ASN A 75 -9.05 2.99 -8.90
C ASN A 75 -7.68 2.95 -8.23
N ILE A 76 -7.39 1.84 -7.56
CA ILE A 76 -6.10 1.59 -6.93
C ILE A 76 -5.13 1.03 -7.97
N THR A 77 -3.97 1.66 -8.11
CA THR A 77 -2.91 1.31 -9.05
C THR A 77 -1.66 0.73 -8.39
N GLY A 78 -1.55 0.81 -7.07
CA GLY A 78 -0.32 0.50 -6.35
C GLY A 78 -0.51 0.57 -4.84
N PHE A 79 0.49 0.07 -4.12
CA PHE A 79 0.68 0.31 -2.70
C PHE A 79 2.15 0.68 -2.50
N SER A 80 2.43 1.95 -2.27
CA SER A 80 3.79 2.48 -2.17
C SER A 80 4.07 3.11 -0.81
N HIS A 81 5.34 3.42 -0.52
CA HIS A 81 5.85 3.71 0.84
C HIS A 81 6.46 5.10 1.01
N MET A 82 6.30 5.99 0.04
CA MET A 82 6.84 7.36 0.07
C MET A 82 5.85 8.33 -0.54
N HIS A 83 5.41 9.36 0.20
CA HIS A 83 4.38 10.27 -0.27
C HIS A 83 4.58 11.69 0.26
N ASP A 84 4.08 12.65 -0.50
CA ASP A 84 3.89 14.01 -0.02
C ASP A 84 2.55 14.12 0.72
N ASP A 85 2.32 15.26 1.38
CA ASP A 85 1.08 15.53 2.12
C ASP A 85 0.65 16.99 1.87
N GLY A 86 -0.55 17.17 1.32
CA GLY A 86 -1.15 18.49 1.11
C GLY A 86 -0.47 19.34 0.03
N THR A 87 0.26 18.73 -0.90
CA THR A 87 0.94 19.46 -1.97
C THR A 87 -0.04 19.98 -3.02
N GLY A 88 0.28 21.15 -3.60
CA GLY A 88 -0.39 21.62 -4.81
C GLY A 88 0.14 20.93 -6.08
N GLY A 89 -0.45 21.19 -7.24
CA GLY A 89 0.10 20.73 -8.51
C GLY A 89 -0.02 19.22 -8.77
N GLY A 90 0.96 18.65 -9.47
CA GLY A 90 0.98 17.23 -9.85
C GLY A 90 1.42 16.33 -8.69
N ALA A 91 1.04 15.06 -8.76
CA ALA A 91 1.55 14.05 -7.82
C ALA A 91 3.06 13.85 -8.00
N SER A 92 3.73 13.42 -6.93
CA SER A 92 5.15 13.08 -6.88
C SER A 92 5.35 11.94 -5.89
N LEU A 93 6.55 11.35 -5.87
CA LEU A 93 6.87 10.19 -5.04
C LEU A 93 5.95 8.99 -5.38
N GLY A 94 5.55 8.19 -4.41
CA GLY A 94 4.87 6.91 -4.59
C GLY A 94 5.72 5.89 -5.34
N ASN A 95 7.02 5.94 -5.08
CA ASN A 95 8.02 5.11 -5.74
C ASN A 95 7.85 3.63 -5.37
N PHE A 96 8.15 2.77 -6.32
CA PHE A 96 8.23 1.32 -6.15
C PHE A 96 6.96 0.66 -5.60
N PRO A 97 5.77 0.90 -6.21
CA PRO A 97 4.55 0.33 -5.69
C PRO A 97 4.57 -1.19 -5.77
N LEU A 98 4.13 -1.81 -4.68
CA LEU A 98 3.73 -3.21 -4.66
C LEU A 98 2.31 -3.34 -5.24
N PHE A 99 2.03 -4.44 -5.91
CA PHE A 99 0.65 -4.74 -6.29
C PHE A 99 0.32 -6.24 -6.20
N PRO A 100 -0.67 -6.63 -5.38
CA PRO A 100 -1.14 -8.01 -5.29
C PRO A 100 -2.21 -8.30 -6.36
N GLN A 101 -2.07 -9.43 -7.05
CA GLN A 101 -3.09 -10.04 -7.90
C GLN A 101 -3.46 -11.41 -7.34
N ALA A 102 -4.75 -11.72 -7.25
CA ALA A 102 -5.21 -13.02 -6.74
C ALA A 102 -4.87 -14.19 -7.68
N GLY A 103 -4.58 -13.90 -8.94
CA GLY A 103 -4.21 -14.85 -9.97
C GLY A 103 -4.28 -14.24 -11.35
N CYS A 104 -3.81 -14.98 -12.33
CA CYS A 104 -3.85 -14.58 -13.73
C CYS A 104 -4.80 -15.49 -14.51
N PRO A 105 -5.49 -14.97 -15.54
CA PRO A 105 -6.43 -15.77 -16.32
C PRO A 105 -5.75 -16.99 -16.94
N GLY A 106 -6.26 -18.18 -16.64
CA GLY A 106 -5.68 -19.47 -17.07
C GLY A 106 -4.38 -19.85 -16.38
N ASP A 107 -4.00 -19.16 -15.28
CA ASP A 107 -2.65 -19.25 -14.67
C ASP A 107 -1.52 -18.90 -15.66
N ASP A 108 -1.85 -18.09 -16.67
CA ASP A 108 -0.93 -17.63 -17.71
C ASP A 108 -0.37 -16.26 -17.34
N LEU A 109 0.95 -16.20 -17.15
CA LEU A 109 1.65 -14.97 -16.78
C LEU A 109 1.51 -13.86 -17.82
N ASP A 110 1.44 -14.18 -19.11
CA ASP A 110 1.25 -13.18 -20.17
C ASP A 110 -0.17 -12.57 -20.16
N ARG A 111 -1.09 -13.16 -19.40
CA ARG A 111 -2.45 -12.64 -19.19
C ARG A 111 -2.60 -11.87 -17.87
N CYS A 112 -1.59 -11.83 -17.01
CA CYS A 112 -1.57 -10.94 -15.84
C CYS A 112 -1.55 -9.46 -16.29
N LYS A 113 -1.90 -8.55 -15.37
CA LYS A 113 -1.82 -7.10 -15.62
C LYS A 113 -0.67 -6.52 -14.82
N PHE A 114 0.42 -6.13 -15.48
CA PHE A 114 1.60 -5.63 -14.79
C PHE A 114 1.71 -4.11 -14.83
N SER A 115 1.40 -3.48 -15.97
CA SER A 115 1.51 -2.02 -16.10
C SER A 115 0.59 -1.31 -15.11
N LYS A 116 1.01 -0.14 -14.62
CA LYS A 116 0.23 0.71 -13.70
C LYS A 116 -1.20 0.96 -14.20
N VAL A 117 -1.35 1.19 -15.50
CA VAL A 117 -2.64 1.47 -16.14
C VAL A 117 -3.52 0.22 -16.20
N ASP A 118 -2.97 -0.91 -16.63
CA ASP A 118 -3.75 -2.13 -16.85
C ASP A 118 -4.13 -2.84 -15.56
N ARG A 119 -3.32 -2.70 -14.50
CA ARG A 119 -3.57 -3.35 -13.21
C ARG A 119 -4.52 -2.57 -12.31
N ALA A 120 -4.99 -1.39 -12.72
CA ALA A 120 -5.85 -0.54 -11.90
C ALA A 120 -7.15 -1.28 -11.51
N VAL A 121 -7.41 -1.42 -10.21
CA VAL A 121 -8.58 -2.13 -9.68
C VAL A 121 -9.46 -1.18 -8.86
N PRO A 122 -10.78 -1.15 -9.07
CA PRO A 122 -11.67 -0.38 -8.20
C PRO A 122 -11.62 -0.90 -6.76
N ARG A 123 -11.59 0.02 -5.80
CA ARG A 123 -11.78 -0.32 -4.38
C ARG A 123 -13.25 -0.62 -4.08
N ILE A 124 -13.50 -1.32 -2.97
CA ILE A 124 -14.84 -1.44 -2.39
C ILE A 124 -15.14 -0.15 -1.63
N ASN A 125 -16.21 0.56 -2.01
CA ASN A 125 -16.61 1.79 -1.36
C ASN A 125 -16.86 1.60 0.14
N GLY A 126 -16.41 2.57 0.95
CA GLY A 126 -16.54 2.54 2.41
C GLY A 126 -15.57 1.60 3.13
N THR A 127 -14.62 0.95 2.44
CA THR A 127 -13.65 0.03 3.08
C THR A 127 -12.30 0.66 3.41
N ALA A 128 -12.06 1.90 2.97
CA ALA A 128 -10.88 2.64 3.38
C ALA A 128 -10.96 2.94 4.88
N SER A 129 -9.99 2.45 5.64
CA SER A 129 -9.86 2.64 7.09
C SER A 129 -8.48 3.22 7.37
N ALA A 130 -8.43 4.35 8.09
CA ALA A 130 -7.19 5.01 8.41
C ALA A 130 -7.22 5.51 9.85
N HIS A 131 -6.11 5.30 10.57
CA HIS A 131 -5.85 5.89 11.87
C HIS A 131 -4.33 6.03 12.05
N PRO A 132 -3.84 6.76 13.06
CA PRO A 132 -2.42 6.96 13.24
C PRO A 132 -1.61 5.65 13.18
N GLY A 133 -0.65 5.60 12.26
CA GLY A 133 0.20 4.44 12.01
C GLY A 133 -0.40 3.29 11.21
N TYR A 134 -1.61 3.41 10.65
CA TYR A 134 -2.28 2.32 9.93
C TYR A 134 -3.19 2.81 8.79
N PHE A 135 -3.18 2.07 7.69
CA PHE A 135 -4.14 2.24 6.60
C PHE A 135 -4.57 0.87 6.05
N ALA A 136 -5.83 0.75 5.66
CA ALA A 136 -6.36 -0.44 5.00
C ALA A 136 -7.44 -0.11 3.96
N VAL A 137 -7.56 -0.96 2.95
CA VAL A 137 -8.61 -0.87 1.93
C VAL A 137 -8.87 -2.25 1.30
N SER A 138 -10.11 -2.50 0.91
CA SER A 138 -10.47 -3.73 0.17
C SER A 138 -10.68 -3.42 -1.31
N LEU A 139 -10.21 -4.33 -2.17
CA LEU A 139 -10.30 -4.21 -3.62
C LEU A 139 -11.46 -5.07 -4.17
N ASN A 140 -12.03 -4.68 -5.32
CA ASN A 140 -13.01 -5.50 -6.04
C ASN A 140 -12.40 -6.81 -6.60
N SER A 141 -11.07 -6.94 -6.60
CA SER A 141 -10.36 -8.19 -6.85
C SER A 141 -10.41 -9.19 -5.68
N SER A 142 -11.17 -8.87 -4.61
CA SER A 142 -11.28 -9.63 -3.37
C SER A 142 -9.98 -9.70 -2.55
N VAL A 143 -8.99 -8.88 -2.87
CA VAL A 143 -7.79 -8.69 -2.03
C VAL A 143 -8.06 -7.60 -1.00
N HIS A 144 -7.73 -7.88 0.26
CA HIS A 144 -7.69 -6.89 1.34
C HIS A 144 -6.25 -6.50 1.63
N ALA A 145 -5.97 -5.20 1.62
CA ALA A 145 -4.64 -4.66 1.85
C ALA A 145 -4.61 -3.84 3.14
N GLU A 146 -3.60 -4.08 3.96
CA GLU A 146 -3.35 -3.36 5.19
C GLU A 146 -1.87 -2.95 5.22
N MET A 147 -1.58 -1.82 5.84
CA MET A 147 -0.21 -1.34 5.99
C MET A 147 0.01 -0.59 7.30
N THR A 148 1.21 -0.76 7.83
CA THR A 148 1.75 -0.01 8.97
C THR A 148 3.23 0.28 8.71
N VAL A 149 3.88 1.08 9.55
CA VAL A 149 5.26 1.51 9.31
C VAL A 149 6.11 1.55 10.59
N THR A 150 7.42 1.47 10.39
CA THR A 150 8.43 2.04 11.29
C THR A 150 8.95 3.36 10.70
N ASN A 151 10.00 3.97 11.27
CA ASN A 151 10.55 5.22 10.72
C ASN A 151 11.03 5.09 9.26
N HIS A 152 11.50 3.91 8.82
CA HIS A 152 12.15 3.72 7.51
C HIS A 152 11.66 2.49 6.73
N THR A 153 10.60 1.83 7.22
CA THR A 153 10.12 0.58 6.60
C THR A 153 8.60 0.53 6.66
N ALA A 154 7.98 0.14 5.56
CA ALA A 154 6.56 -0.21 5.52
C ALA A 154 6.38 -1.73 5.66
N LEU A 155 5.37 -2.14 6.41
CA LEU A 155 4.91 -3.52 6.48
C LEU A 155 3.53 -3.59 5.83
N TYR A 156 3.42 -4.41 4.79
CA TYR A 156 2.16 -4.67 4.08
C TYR A 156 1.63 -6.04 4.44
N ARG A 157 0.32 -6.16 4.60
CA ARG A 157 -0.40 -7.43 4.71
C ARG A 157 -1.45 -7.48 3.61
N PHE A 158 -1.28 -8.41 2.67
CA PHE A 158 -2.25 -8.71 1.63
C PHE A 158 -2.97 -10.01 1.96
N THR A 159 -4.29 -9.93 2.11
CA THR A 159 -5.15 -11.09 2.33
C THR A 159 -5.86 -11.41 1.02
N PHE A 160 -5.56 -12.56 0.45
CA PHE A 160 -6.16 -13.07 -0.79
C PHE A 160 -7.49 -13.78 -0.53
N PRO A 161 -8.38 -13.89 -1.55
CA PRO A 161 -9.61 -14.65 -1.40
C PRO A 161 -9.28 -16.12 -1.09
N ASN A 162 -10.12 -16.76 -0.28
CA ASN A 162 -10.04 -18.20 -0.03
C ASN A 162 -11.08 -18.90 -0.90
N SER A 163 -10.97 -20.22 -1.05
CA SER A 163 -11.90 -21.03 -1.85
C SER A 163 -13.37 -20.99 -1.39
N GLY A 164 -13.69 -20.31 -0.29
CA GLY A 164 -15.06 -20.10 0.22
C GLY A 164 -15.58 -18.65 0.19
N THR A 165 -14.72 -17.64 -0.03
CA THR A 165 -15.14 -16.25 -0.24
C THR A 165 -15.29 -16.03 -1.74
N ALA A 166 -16.43 -15.44 -2.14
CA ALA A 166 -16.83 -15.29 -3.53
C ALA A 166 -15.64 -14.90 -4.43
N ALA A 167 -15.36 -15.75 -5.42
CA ALA A 167 -14.42 -15.47 -6.50
C ALA A 167 -14.66 -14.06 -7.05
N PRO A 168 -13.61 -13.36 -7.53
CA PRO A 168 -13.72 -11.98 -8.00
C PRO A 168 -14.94 -11.83 -8.92
N LYS A 169 -15.81 -10.84 -8.67
CA LYS A 169 -17.08 -10.65 -9.41
C LYS A 169 -16.92 -10.27 -10.88
N SER A 170 -15.74 -10.45 -11.48
CA SER A 170 -15.54 -10.30 -12.92
C SER A 170 -15.89 -11.62 -13.61
N GLN A 171 -16.41 -11.57 -14.83
CA GLN A 171 -16.73 -12.77 -15.62
C GLN A 171 -15.49 -13.67 -15.88
N LEU A 172 -14.28 -13.19 -15.56
CA LEU A 172 -13.02 -13.92 -15.56
C LEU A 172 -12.82 -14.85 -14.35
N ALA A 173 -13.65 -14.79 -13.29
CA ALA A 173 -13.47 -15.61 -12.08
C ALA A 173 -13.45 -17.12 -12.34
N ASN A 174 -14.15 -17.59 -13.37
CA ASN A 174 -14.15 -19.01 -13.74
C ASN A 174 -12.88 -19.45 -14.47
N GLU A 175 -12.07 -18.50 -14.98
CA GLU A 175 -10.80 -18.77 -15.66
C GLU A 175 -9.57 -18.44 -14.82
N THR A 176 -9.70 -17.64 -13.76
CA THR A 176 -8.56 -17.20 -12.95
C THR A 176 -8.44 -18.06 -11.69
N PRO A 177 -7.59 -19.10 -11.66
CA PRO A 177 -7.34 -19.84 -10.44
C PRO A 177 -6.72 -18.94 -9.37
N LEU A 178 -6.96 -19.27 -8.11
CA LEU A 178 -6.27 -18.63 -6.99
C LEU A 178 -4.78 -19.01 -7.05
N SER A 179 -3.97 -18.09 -7.55
CA SER A 179 -2.53 -18.24 -7.78
C SER A 179 -1.89 -16.88 -7.53
N PRO A 180 -1.72 -16.47 -6.25
CA PRO A 180 -1.32 -15.11 -5.92
C PRO A 180 0.00 -14.70 -6.57
N LEU A 181 0.02 -13.49 -7.12
CA LEU A 181 1.21 -12.84 -7.67
C LEU A 181 1.36 -11.48 -6.99
N ILE A 182 2.57 -11.13 -6.57
CA ILE A 182 2.90 -9.79 -6.06
C ILE A 182 4.00 -9.25 -6.94
N LEU A 183 3.80 -8.06 -7.50
CA LEU A 183 4.82 -7.36 -8.27
C LEU A 183 5.38 -6.18 -7.47
N VAL A 184 6.64 -5.83 -7.75
CA VAL A 184 7.20 -4.48 -7.56
C VAL A 184 7.29 -3.82 -8.92
N ASP A 185 6.80 -2.59 -9.05
CA ASP A 185 6.99 -1.75 -10.24
C ASP A 185 8.12 -0.75 -10.02
N LEU A 186 8.90 -0.42 -11.06
CA LEU A 186 9.92 0.62 -10.99
C LEU A 186 9.37 2.03 -11.22
N THR A 187 8.06 2.22 -11.32
CA THR A 187 7.41 3.53 -11.47
C THR A 187 7.30 4.30 -10.14
N ASP A 188 6.80 5.53 -10.27
CA ASP A 188 6.37 6.46 -9.24
C ASP A 188 5.04 7.11 -9.68
N LEU A 189 4.32 7.82 -8.81
CA LEU A 189 3.01 8.40 -9.12
C LEU A 189 3.03 9.31 -10.36
N SER A 190 4.15 10.01 -10.58
CA SER A 190 4.32 10.98 -11.65
C SER A 190 4.92 10.42 -12.95
N ASP A 191 5.22 9.11 -12.98
CA ASP A 191 5.92 8.47 -14.10
C ASP A 191 7.23 9.19 -14.47
N SER A 192 8.00 9.61 -13.46
CA SER A 192 9.21 10.41 -13.60
C SER A 192 10.51 9.61 -13.66
N ARG A 193 10.47 8.28 -13.49
CA ARG A 193 11.67 7.45 -13.50
C ARG A 193 12.51 7.68 -14.76
N SER A 194 13.75 8.10 -14.59
CA SER A 194 14.72 8.19 -15.68
C SER A 194 15.65 6.99 -15.76
N GLY A 195 15.83 6.20 -14.70
CA GLY A 195 16.65 5.00 -14.74
C GLY A 195 16.47 4.14 -13.51
N GLY A 196 17.01 2.92 -13.50
CA GLY A 196 16.94 2.05 -12.34
C GLY A 196 17.29 0.61 -12.64
N ASN A 197 17.27 -0.22 -11.61
CA ASN A 197 17.39 -1.66 -11.75
C ASN A 197 16.46 -2.37 -10.76
N VAL A 198 16.18 -3.62 -11.06
CA VAL A 198 15.47 -4.52 -10.15
C VAL A 198 16.04 -5.92 -10.29
N SER A 199 16.10 -6.62 -9.17
CA SER A 199 16.47 -8.04 -9.07
C SER A 199 15.47 -8.77 -8.19
N VAL A 200 15.26 -10.05 -8.46
CA VAL A 200 14.48 -10.95 -7.62
C VAL A 200 15.25 -12.24 -7.34
N ASN A 201 15.23 -12.70 -6.09
CA ASN A 201 15.75 -14.01 -5.73
C ASN A 201 14.66 -15.07 -5.95
N PRO A 202 14.83 -16.04 -6.86
CA PRO A 202 13.76 -16.99 -7.20
C PRO A 202 13.45 -18.01 -6.09
N GLN A 203 14.32 -18.17 -5.10
CA GLN A 203 14.10 -19.07 -3.97
C GLN A 203 13.32 -18.39 -2.84
N THR A 204 13.59 -17.11 -2.57
CA THR A 204 12.99 -16.38 -1.44
C THR A 204 11.93 -15.36 -1.87
N GLY A 205 11.87 -15.02 -3.16
CA GLY A 205 11.02 -13.96 -3.69
C GLY A 205 11.53 -12.57 -3.35
N ARG A 206 12.65 -12.43 -2.61
CA ARG A 206 13.18 -11.13 -2.19
C ARG A 206 13.48 -10.29 -3.42
N MET A 207 12.93 -9.08 -3.46
CA MET A 207 13.16 -8.11 -4.53
C MET A 207 14.03 -6.96 -4.01
N THR A 208 14.99 -6.52 -4.82
CA THR A 208 15.85 -5.38 -4.50
C THR A 208 16.06 -4.55 -5.74
N GLY A 209 16.21 -3.24 -5.59
CA GLY A 209 16.48 -2.40 -6.73
C GLY A 209 16.70 -0.95 -6.37
N ASN A 210 16.77 -0.14 -7.41
CA ASN A 210 16.85 1.30 -7.30
C ASN A 210 16.18 2.00 -8.48
N GLY A 211 16.06 3.31 -8.37
CA GLY A 211 15.56 4.17 -9.43
C GLY A 211 15.99 5.61 -9.24
N THR A 212 16.17 6.30 -10.36
CA THR A 212 16.40 7.74 -10.42
C THR A 212 15.10 8.43 -10.80
N PHE A 213 14.66 9.41 -10.03
CA PHE A 213 13.35 10.06 -10.17
C PHE A 213 13.47 11.58 -10.15
N ALA A 214 12.46 12.26 -10.69
CA ALA A 214 12.31 13.70 -10.51
C ALA A 214 11.78 13.99 -9.11
N PRO A 215 12.33 14.99 -8.39
CA PRO A 215 11.78 15.44 -7.12
C PRO A 215 10.39 16.07 -7.31
N SER A 216 9.68 16.29 -6.21
CA SER A 216 8.39 17.02 -6.18
C SER A 216 8.52 18.45 -6.75
N PHE A 217 8.75 19.46 -5.90
CA PHE A 217 9.01 20.85 -6.34
C PHE A 217 10.50 21.19 -6.43
N GLY A 218 11.36 20.17 -6.31
CA GLY A 218 12.80 20.33 -6.35
C GLY A 218 13.34 20.49 -7.77
N VAL A 219 14.65 20.71 -7.86
CA VAL A 219 15.40 20.67 -9.12
C VAL A 219 16.34 19.47 -9.13
N GLY A 220 16.63 18.95 -10.33
CA GLY A 220 17.53 17.82 -10.51
C GLY A 220 16.82 16.47 -10.36
N SER A 221 17.50 15.51 -9.76
CA SER A 221 17.00 14.14 -9.58
C SER A 221 17.50 13.55 -8.27
N TYR A 222 16.78 12.58 -7.74
CA TYR A 222 17.23 11.79 -6.59
C TYR A 222 17.26 10.30 -6.95
N VAL A 223 18.08 9.54 -6.22
CA VAL A 223 18.13 8.09 -6.33
C VAL A 223 17.50 7.50 -5.08
N LEU A 224 16.57 6.58 -5.27
CA LEU A 224 15.95 5.81 -4.19
C LEU A 224 16.30 4.33 -4.36
N HIS A 225 16.49 3.65 -3.24
CA HIS A 225 16.77 2.22 -3.18
C HIS A 225 15.67 1.53 -2.38
N PHE A 226 15.36 0.29 -2.74
CA PHE A 226 14.39 -0.52 -2.00
C PHE A 226 14.89 -1.95 -1.83
N CYS A 227 14.35 -2.59 -0.80
CA CYS A 227 14.30 -4.03 -0.68
C CYS A 227 12.93 -4.45 -0.15
N ALA A 228 12.37 -5.51 -0.72
CA ALA A 228 11.12 -6.12 -0.31
C ALA A 228 11.37 -7.60 0.00
N ASP A 229 11.06 -7.99 1.24
CA ASP A 229 11.09 -9.38 1.70
C ASP A 229 9.64 -9.85 1.90
N PHE A 230 9.39 -11.13 1.57
CA PHE A 230 8.04 -11.71 1.58
C PHE A 230 7.95 -12.85 2.59
N SER A 231 6.79 -13.00 3.22
CA SER A 231 6.48 -14.07 4.15
C SER A 231 5.03 -14.52 3.97
N GLY A 232 4.78 -15.82 4.07
CA GLY A 232 3.46 -16.42 3.84
C GLY A 232 3.56 -17.69 3.00
N ALA A 233 3.26 -17.59 1.71
CA ALA A 233 3.29 -18.72 0.79
C ALA A 233 4.71 -19.03 0.29
N ASN A 234 4.92 -20.27 -0.17
CA ASN A 234 6.15 -20.65 -0.87
C ASN A 234 6.19 -20.00 -2.26
N VAL A 235 7.38 -19.56 -2.67
CA VAL A 235 7.60 -19.02 -4.02
C VAL A 235 7.49 -20.16 -5.03
N ARG A 236 6.55 -20.03 -5.96
CA ARG A 236 6.38 -20.95 -7.08
C ARG A 236 7.26 -20.56 -8.26
N GLU A 237 7.27 -19.27 -8.56
CA GLU A 237 7.92 -18.67 -9.71
C GLU A 237 8.24 -17.21 -9.38
N ALA A 238 9.33 -16.69 -9.94
CA ALA A 238 9.71 -15.30 -9.83
C ALA A 238 10.43 -14.89 -11.11
N GLY A 239 10.37 -13.61 -11.46
CA GLY A 239 10.97 -13.13 -12.69
C GLY A 239 10.93 -11.63 -12.86
N ILE A 240 11.24 -11.22 -14.09
CA ILE A 240 11.18 -9.83 -14.53
C ILE A 240 10.00 -9.66 -15.47
N TRP A 241 9.33 -8.52 -15.36
CA TRP A 241 8.31 -8.10 -16.32
C TRP A 241 8.70 -6.79 -17.00
N LEU A 242 8.31 -6.68 -18.27
CA LEU A 242 8.44 -5.50 -19.11
C LEU A 242 7.11 -5.29 -19.85
N ASN A 243 6.57 -4.07 -19.80
CA ASN A 243 5.21 -3.76 -20.22
C ASN A 243 4.15 -4.61 -19.49
N ASN A 244 3.57 -5.59 -20.17
CA ASN A 244 2.66 -6.59 -19.60
C ASN A 244 3.11 -8.02 -19.93
N ARG A 245 4.41 -8.20 -20.20
CA ARG A 245 4.98 -9.52 -20.44
C ARG A 245 5.94 -9.86 -19.32
N ALA A 246 5.76 -11.04 -18.76
CA ALA A 246 6.58 -11.56 -17.68
C ALA A 246 7.41 -12.74 -18.20
N GLY A 247 8.61 -12.87 -17.66
CA GLY A 247 9.46 -14.02 -17.93
C GLY A 247 10.31 -14.35 -16.71
N ASN A 248 10.49 -15.65 -16.48
CA ASN A 248 11.31 -16.20 -15.39
C ASN A 248 12.76 -16.51 -15.83
N ALA A 249 13.08 -16.36 -17.12
CA ALA A 249 14.41 -16.63 -17.67
C ALA A 249 15.46 -15.62 -17.17
N THR A 250 15.01 -14.43 -16.74
CA THR A 250 15.87 -13.38 -16.20
C THR A 250 15.33 -12.98 -14.84
N THR A 251 16.23 -12.80 -13.88
CA THR A 251 15.90 -12.39 -12.50
C THR A 251 16.48 -11.03 -12.13
N HIS A 252 17.06 -10.34 -13.11
CA HIS A 252 17.63 -9.00 -12.97
C HIS A 252 17.43 -8.24 -14.27
N THR A 253 17.08 -6.95 -14.19
CA THR A 253 17.11 -6.04 -15.32
C THR A 253 17.56 -4.64 -14.92
N THR A 254 18.13 -3.92 -15.88
CA THR A 254 18.52 -2.51 -15.75
C THR A 254 17.82 -1.71 -16.84
N LEU A 255 17.25 -0.58 -16.44
CA LEU A 255 16.59 0.36 -17.32
C LEU A 255 17.44 1.63 -17.36
N ALA A 256 17.95 1.94 -18.55
CA ALA A 256 18.62 3.20 -18.79
C ALA A 256 17.61 4.31 -19.09
N ALA A 257 18.03 5.55 -18.90
CA ALA A 257 17.33 6.69 -19.46
C ALA A 257 17.34 6.56 -20.98
N ASP A 258 16.18 6.32 -21.56
CA ASP A 258 16.06 6.26 -23.01
C ASP A 258 15.75 7.64 -23.62
N ASN A 259 15.35 8.64 -22.82
CA ASN A 259 14.93 9.98 -23.26
C ASN A 259 13.90 9.96 -24.41
N VAL A 260 13.20 8.84 -24.59
CA VAL A 260 12.32 8.57 -25.73
C VAL A 260 10.94 8.15 -25.25
N ASN A 261 10.84 7.30 -24.24
CA ASN A 261 9.56 6.83 -23.73
C ASN A 261 9.04 7.76 -22.62
N ILE A 262 7.88 8.37 -22.89
CA ILE A 262 7.13 9.18 -21.93
C ILE A 262 5.67 8.70 -21.97
N PRO A 263 5.16 8.01 -20.94
CA PRO A 263 5.85 7.65 -19.70
C PRO A 263 6.96 6.60 -19.90
N PRO A 264 7.89 6.44 -18.93
CA PRO A 264 8.95 5.43 -18.98
C PRO A 264 8.36 4.02 -19.17
N LEU A 265 9.09 3.17 -19.88
CA LEU A 265 8.67 1.77 -20.12
C LEU A 265 8.35 1.06 -18.80
N PRO A 266 7.10 0.58 -18.60
CA PRO A 266 6.72 -0.16 -17.40
C PRO A 266 7.57 -1.40 -17.22
N ALA A 267 8.08 -1.62 -16.02
CA ALA A 267 9.02 -2.70 -15.76
C ALA A 267 9.14 -2.96 -14.26
N GLY A 268 9.49 -4.19 -13.91
CA GLY A 268 9.65 -4.56 -12.51
C GLY A 268 9.96 -6.04 -12.32
N ALA A 269 9.76 -6.52 -11.10
CA ALA A 269 9.86 -7.92 -10.73
C ALA A 269 8.54 -8.44 -10.17
N TYR A 270 8.37 -9.76 -10.20
CA TYR A 270 7.25 -10.49 -9.61
C TYR A 270 7.75 -11.79 -8.97
#